data_AF-A0A9E3U713-F1
#
_entry.id   AF-A0A9E3U713-F1
#
_cell.length_a   1.000
_cell.length_b   1.000
_cell.length_c   1.000
_cell.angle_alpha   90.00
_cell.angle_beta   90.00
_cell.angle_gamma   90.00
#
_symmetry.space_group_name_H-M   'P 1'
#
loop_
_entity.id
_entity.type
_entity.pdbx_description
1 polymer ?
#
loop_
_entity_poly.entity_id
_entity_poly.type
_entity_poly.pdbx_seq_one_letter_code
_entity_poly.pdbx_strand_id
1 'polypeptide(L)'
;MSNLLRLGLALSFVLAAFAACTNDLSATSGTCSAGSACGCDGAGSCDRSCPDGNCTITCGGPGSCNVSCPKGGCKVTNQGAGSANVSCAGGNCTLECNGSGSCNVTECGGGGCVCNRRSSGTCND
;
A
#
# COMPACT_ATOMS: atom_id res chain seq x y z
N MET A 1 14.42 32.45 54.46
CA MET A 1 15.36 31.46 53.91
C MET A 1 14.59 30.15 53.78
N SER A 2 13.93 29.96 52.62
CA SER A 2 14.30 28.89 51.67
C SER A 2 13.77 27.53 52.15
N ASN A 3 12.48 27.20 52.00
CA ASN A 3 11.78 26.89 50.75
C ASN A 3 12.46 25.82 49.87
N LEU A 4 12.94 24.72 50.47
CA LEU A 4 13.62 23.63 49.72
C LEU A 4 13.14 22.21 50.01
N LEU A 5 12.08 22.00 50.80
CA LEU A 5 11.58 20.66 51.13
C LEU A 5 10.28 20.29 50.39
N ARG A 6 10.19 20.61 49.08
CA ARG A 6 9.16 20.10 48.15
C ARG A 6 9.75 19.71 46.79
N LEU A 7 11.03 19.33 46.76
CA LEU A 7 11.72 18.86 45.56
C LEU A 7 11.65 17.33 45.44
N GLY A 8 10.45 16.77 45.57
CA GLY A 8 10.22 15.31 45.58
C GLY A 8 9.09 14.87 44.66
N LEU A 9 8.78 15.66 43.63
CA LEU A 9 7.66 15.36 42.73
C LEU A 9 7.95 15.86 41.31
N ALA A 10 8.94 15.26 40.64
CA ALA A 10 9.06 15.30 39.18
C ALA A 10 10.09 14.27 38.72
N LEU A 11 9.89 12.99 39.08
CA LEU A 11 10.46 11.92 38.28
C LEU A 11 9.58 11.79 37.04
N SER A 12 9.71 12.78 36.17
CA SER A 12 9.03 12.86 34.88
C SER A 12 9.54 11.71 34.02
N PHE A 13 8.86 10.56 34.10
CA PHE A 13 8.86 9.52 33.08
C PHE A 13 8.27 10.13 31.80
N VAL A 14 9.05 10.96 31.13
CA VAL A 14 8.79 11.44 29.78
C VAL A 14 9.87 10.84 28.91
N LEU A 15 9.82 9.52 28.76
CA LEU A 15 10.25 8.93 27.50
C LEU A 15 8.98 8.51 26.78
N ALA A 16 8.30 9.55 26.29
CA ALA A 16 7.19 9.43 25.38
C ALA A 16 7.60 8.46 24.27
N ALA A 17 6.74 7.48 24.03
CA ALA A 17 6.79 6.63 22.86
C ALA A 17 6.88 7.51 21.61
N PHE A 18 8.10 7.66 21.08
CA PHE A 18 8.33 8.04 19.68
C PHE A 18 7.95 6.82 18.81
N ALA A 19 6.68 6.42 18.87
CA ALA A 19 6.11 5.52 17.91
C ALA A 19 5.49 6.38 16.80
N ALA A 20 5.80 6.00 15.56
CA ALA A 20 5.10 6.38 14.34
C ALA A 20 5.40 7.77 13.75
N CYS A 21 6.67 8.07 13.49
CA CYS A 21 7.04 8.83 12.28
C CYS A 21 8.24 8.15 11.59
N THR A 22 8.28 6.82 11.53
CA THR A 22 9.13 6.16 10.53
C THR A 22 8.44 6.41 9.21
N ASN A 23 8.89 7.41 8.47
CA ASN A 23 8.68 7.45 7.03
C ASN A 23 9.03 6.04 6.54
N ASP A 24 8.03 5.25 6.10
CA ASP A 24 8.23 3.92 5.55
C ASP A 24 9.01 4.08 4.23
N LEU A 25 10.30 4.40 4.34
CA LEU A 25 11.32 4.22 3.30
C LEU A 25 11.69 2.72 3.20
N SER A 26 11.16 1.91 4.10
CA SER A 26 11.37 0.46 4.13
C SER A 26 10.36 -0.24 3.24
N ALA A 27 10.80 -1.33 2.60
CA ALA A 27 9.90 -2.19 1.88
C ALA A 27 8.91 -2.84 2.85
N THR A 28 7.61 -2.71 2.60
CA THR A 28 6.57 -3.32 3.41
C THR A 28 5.94 -4.46 2.63
N SER A 29 5.76 -5.61 3.26
CA SER A 29 5.03 -6.73 2.65
C SER A 29 3.91 -7.20 3.57
N GLY A 30 2.80 -7.64 2.98
CA GLY A 30 1.69 -8.17 3.77
C GLY A 30 0.58 -8.76 2.94
N THR A 31 -0.31 -9.51 3.60
CA THR A 31 -1.48 -10.11 2.97
C THR A 31 -2.73 -9.25 3.17
N CYS A 32 -3.61 -9.30 2.18
CA CYS A 32 -4.90 -8.63 2.15
C CYS A 32 -5.99 -9.70 2.17
N SER A 33 -6.96 -9.51 3.05
CA SER A 33 -8.15 -10.36 3.09
C SER A 33 -9.15 -9.91 2.03
N ALA A 34 -9.85 -10.87 1.43
CA ALA A 34 -10.94 -10.60 0.50
C ALA A 34 -11.98 -9.67 1.15
N GLY A 35 -12.45 -8.65 0.41
CA GLY A 35 -13.40 -7.66 0.91
C GLY A 35 -12.84 -6.60 1.86
N SER A 36 -11.56 -6.70 2.24
CA SER A 36 -10.89 -5.68 3.06
C SER A 36 -10.11 -4.67 2.21
N ALA A 37 -9.99 -3.45 2.72
CA ALA A 37 -9.15 -2.41 2.15
C ALA A 37 -7.70 -2.55 2.63
N CYS A 38 -6.76 -2.48 1.70
CA CYS A 38 -5.33 -2.51 1.94
C CYS A 38 -4.67 -1.25 1.39
N GLY A 39 -3.69 -0.71 2.11
CA GLY A 39 -3.01 0.53 1.75
C GLY A 39 -1.49 0.37 1.62
N CYS A 40 -0.91 1.18 0.74
CA CYS A 40 0.51 1.39 0.56
C CYS A 40 0.77 2.89 0.41
N ASP A 41 1.13 3.55 1.51
CA ASP A 41 1.31 5.02 1.56
C ASP A 41 2.78 5.43 1.79
N GLY A 42 3.67 4.45 2.03
CA GLY A 42 5.10 4.66 2.23
C GLY A 42 5.86 5.06 0.96
N ALA A 43 7.08 5.56 1.16
CA ALA A 43 8.00 5.86 0.06
C ALA A 43 8.80 4.63 -0.42
N GLY A 44 8.84 3.56 0.38
CA GLY A 44 9.44 2.28 0.04
C GLY A 44 8.54 1.40 -0.84
N SER A 45 9.10 0.29 -1.32
CA SER A 45 8.33 -0.73 -2.07
C SER A 45 7.27 -1.36 -1.18
N CYS A 46 6.06 -1.56 -1.68
CA CYS A 46 4.97 -2.19 -0.95
C CYS A 46 4.48 -3.42 -1.70
N ASP A 47 4.62 -4.60 -1.11
CA ASP A 47 4.24 -5.89 -1.68
C ASP A 47 2.98 -6.42 -0.99
N ARG A 48 1.84 -6.41 -1.68
CA ARG A 48 0.55 -6.90 -1.16
C ARG A 48 0.10 -8.17 -1.86
N SER A 49 -0.19 -9.20 -1.09
CA SER A 49 -0.73 -10.45 -1.62
C SER A 49 -2.21 -10.63 -1.25
N CYS A 50 -3.05 -10.91 -2.24
CA CYS A 50 -4.47 -11.20 -2.08
C CYS A 50 -4.76 -12.64 -2.53
N PRO A 51 -4.40 -13.65 -1.71
CA PRO A 51 -4.53 -15.06 -2.10
C PRO A 51 -5.98 -15.49 -2.29
N ASP A 52 -6.93 -14.79 -1.66
CA ASP A 52 -8.36 -15.11 -1.73
C ASP A 52 -9.12 -14.37 -2.84
N GLY A 53 -8.45 -13.45 -3.54
CA GLY A 53 -9.08 -12.60 -4.55
C GLY A 53 -10.00 -11.53 -3.94
N ASN A 54 -10.62 -10.71 -4.79
CA ASN A 54 -11.59 -9.68 -4.38
C ASN A 54 -11.07 -8.69 -3.32
N CYS A 55 -9.76 -8.42 -3.28
CA CYS A 55 -9.22 -7.39 -2.39
C CYS A 55 -9.36 -6.00 -3.02
N THR A 56 -9.51 -4.99 -2.16
CA THR A 56 -9.41 -3.58 -2.57
C THR A 56 -8.11 -3.00 -2.06
N ILE A 57 -7.22 -2.55 -2.95
CA ILE A 57 -5.88 -2.08 -2.62
C ILE A 57 -5.69 -0.66 -3.13
N THR A 58 -5.20 0.22 -2.27
CA THR A 58 -4.88 1.61 -2.61
C THR A 58 -3.38 1.83 -2.48
N CYS A 59 -2.75 2.29 -3.56
CA CYS A 59 -1.35 2.69 -3.59
C CYS A 59 -1.31 4.23 -3.62
N GLY A 60 -1.10 4.85 -2.47
CA GLY A 60 -1.04 6.32 -2.32
C GLY A 60 0.39 6.87 -2.25
N GLY A 61 1.35 6.02 -1.89
CA GLY A 61 2.74 6.42 -1.68
C GLY A 61 3.52 6.72 -2.96
N PRO A 62 4.66 7.42 -2.85
CA PRO A 62 5.57 7.60 -3.97
C PRO A 62 6.40 6.33 -4.29
N GLY A 63 6.36 5.32 -3.43
CA GLY A 63 7.05 4.04 -3.63
C GLY A 63 6.32 3.08 -4.58
N SER A 64 7.03 2.07 -5.07
CA SER A 64 6.44 1.02 -5.91
C SER A 64 5.41 0.19 -5.14
N CYS A 65 4.32 -0.18 -5.78
CA CYS A 65 3.24 -0.98 -5.21
C CYS A 65 3.06 -2.26 -6.04
N ASN A 66 3.51 -3.40 -5.53
CA ASN A 66 3.37 -4.69 -6.19
C ASN A 66 2.21 -5.46 -5.55
N VAL A 67 1.28 -5.92 -6.38
CA VAL A 67 0.08 -6.63 -5.95
C VAL A 67 0.05 -8.00 -6.62
N SER A 68 -0.13 -9.06 -5.83
CA SER A 68 -0.40 -10.41 -6.34
C SER A 68 -1.86 -10.79 -6.08
N CYS A 69 -2.60 -11.08 -7.15
CA CYS A 69 -4.02 -11.45 -7.11
C CYS A 69 -4.26 -12.77 -7.87
N PRO A 70 -3.78 -13.91 -7.35
CA PRO A 70 -3.81 -15.18 -8.07
C PRO A 70 -5.24 -15.69 -8.34
N LYS A 71 -6.22 -15.40 -7.47
CA LYS A 71 -7.63 -15.78 -7.67
C LYS A 71 -8.47 -14.76 -8.45
N GLY A 72 -7.89 -13.62 -8.81
CA GLY A 72 -8.59 -12.58 -9.57
C GLY A 72 -9.57 -11.71 -8.76
N GLY A 73 -10.27 -10.81 -9.46
CA GLY A 73 -11.28 -9.93 -8.89
C GLY A 73 -10.73 -8.77 -8.04
N CYS A 74 -9.40 -8.57 -7.99
CA CYS A 74 -8.82 -7.49 -7.20
C CYS A 74 -9.10 -6.13 -7.83
N LYS A 75 -9.44 -5.15 -6.98
CA LYS A 75 -9.52 -3.74 -7.36
C LYS A 75 -8.32 -3.01 -6.79
N VAL A 76 -7.47 -2.47 -7.66
CA VAL A 76 -6.27 -1.71 -7.30
C VAL A 76 -6.43 -0.29 -7.79
N THR A 77 -6.26 0.69 -6.90
CA THR A 77 -6.27 2.11 -7.25
C THR A 77 -4.90 2.70 -6.94
N ASN A 78 -4.16 3.10 -7.98
CA ASN A 78 -2.92 3.84 -7.85
C ASN A 78 -3.19 5.35 -7.89
N GLN A 79 -2.98 6.03 -6.77
CA GLN A 79 -3.13 7.48 -6.61
C GLN A 79 -1.77 8.17 -6.40
N GLY A 80 -0.74 7.39 -6.05
CA GLY A 80 0.60 7.88 -5.80
C GLY A 80 1.41 8.19 -7.07
N ALA A 81 2.60 8.73 -6.85
CA ALA A 81 3.60 8.92 -7.92
C ALA A 81 4.39 7.64 -8.23
N GLY A 82 4.26 6.61 -7.38
CA GLY A 82 4.95 5.33 -7.53
C GLY A 82 4.33 4.41 -8.57
N SER A 83 5.12 3.44 -9.04
CA SER A 83 4.67 2.45 -10.01
C SER A 83 3.79 1.38 -9.36
N ALA A 84 2.61 1.10 -9.90
CA ALA A 84 1.77 -0.01 -9.49
C ALA A 84 1.92 -1.20 -10.45
N ASN A 85 2.32 -2.36 -9.92
CA ASN A 85 2.46 -3.60 -10.68
C ASN A 85 1.48 -4.64 -10.13
N VAL A 86 0.51 -5.08 -10.92
CA VAL A 86 -0.53 -6.01 -10.50
C VAL A 86 -0.42 -7.31 -11.30
N SER A 87 -0.06 -8.41 -10.63
CA SER A 87 -0.17 -9.77 -11.19
C SER A 87 -1.59 -10.29 -10.95
N CYS A 88 -2.31 -10.60 -12.03
CA CYS A 88 -3.72 -11.00 -11.99
C CYS A 88 -4.00 -12.34 -12.69
N ALA A 89 -3.36 -13.42 -12.23
CA ALA A 89 -3.52 -14.76 -12.82
C ALA A 89 -4.98 -15.20 -13.00
N GLY A 90 -5.84 -14.93 -12.00
CA GLY A 90 -7.25 -15.33 -12.00
C GLY A 90 -8.18 -14.45 -12.84
N GLY A 91 -7.70 -13.36 -13.43
CA GLY A 91 -8.50 -12.45 -14.26
C GLY A 91 -9.44 -11.52 -13.45
N ASN A 92 -10.25 -10.76 -14.17
CA ASN A 92 -11.22 -9.80 -13.60
C ASN A 92 -10.63 -8.75 -12.64
N CYS A 93 -9.33 -8.45 -12.72
CA CYS A 93 -8.76 -7.38 -11.92
C CYS A 93 -9.03 -6.02 -12.54
N THR A 94 -9.32 -5.04 -11.69
CA THR A 94 -9.45 -3.64 -12.11
C THR A 94 -8.27 -2.86 -11.57
N LEU A 95 -7.46 -2.25 -12.44
CA LEU A 95 -6.41 -1.31 -12.09
C LEU A 95 -6.83 0.11 -12.52
N GLU A 96 -7.04 0.99 -11.56
CA GLU A 96 -7.34 2.41 -11.77
C GLU A 96 -6.09 3.25 -11.48
N CYS A 97 -5.61 3.98 -12.48
CA CYS A 97 -4.40 4.78 -12.38
C CYS A 97 -4.74 6.25 -12.43
N ASN A 98 -4.85 6.83 -11.25
CA ASN A 98 -5.20 8.23 -11.03
C ASN A 98 -3.98 9.08 -10.67
N GLY A 99 -2.91 8.46 -10.18
CA GLY A 99 -1.64 9.10 -9.90
C GLY A 99 -0.79 9.36 -11.14
N SER A 100 0.35 10.01 -10.94
CA SER A 100 1.36 10.25 -12.00
C SER A 100 2.28 9.05 -12.24
N GLY A 101 2.24 8.06 -11.35
CA GLY A 101 3.07 6.86 -11.45
C GLY A 101 2.66 5.91 -12.56
N SER A 102 3.56 4.99 -12.90
CA SER A 102 3.29 4.01 -13.95
C SER A 102 2.39 2.88 -13.46
N CYS A 103 1.64 2.28 -14.37
CA CYS A 103 0.68 1.23 -14.02
C CYS A 103 0.78 0.03 -14.94
N ASN A 104 1.07 -1.12 -14.35
CA ASN A 104 1.27 -2.36 -15.07
C ASN A 104 0.33 -3.43 -14.54
N VAL A 105 -0.41 -4.08 -15.45
CA VAL A 105 -1.13 -5.33 -15.16
C VAL A 105 -0.44 -6.44 -15.94
N THR A 106 0.02 -7.45 -15.22
CA THR A 106 0.67 -8.65 -15.77
C THR A 106 -0.14 -9.89 -15.45
N GLU A 107 0.14 -10.96 -16.19
CA GLU A 107 -0.44 -12.28 -15.94
C GLU A 107 -1.97 -12.31 -15.97
N CYS A 108 -2.64 -11.58 -16.87
CA CYS A 108 -4.11 -11.66 -17.03
C CYS A 108 -4.59 -12.96 -17.71
N GLY A 109 -4.13 -14.12 -17.23
CA GLY A 109 -4.44 -15.42 -17.85
C GLY A 109 -5.93 -15.77 -17.81
N GLY A 110 -6.65 -15.31 -16.78
CA GLY A 110 -8.10 -15.51 -16.65
C GLY A 110 -8.97 -14.57 -17.50
N GLY A 111 -8.37 -13.58 -18.17
CA GLY A 111 -9.09 -12.56 -18.95
C GLY A 111 -9.90 -11.57 -18.10
N GLY A 112 -10.50 -10.57 -18.76
CA GLY A 112 -11.38 -9.60 -18.10
C GLY A 112 -10.66 -8.60 -17.19
N CYS A 113 -9.33 -8.48 -17.31
CA CYS A 113 -8.64 -7.38 -16.65
C CYS A 113 -9.07 -6.05 -17.26
N VAL A 114 -9.26 -5.06 -16.40
CA VAL A 114 -9.62 -3.71 -16.79
C VAL A 114 -8.53 -2.80 -16.28
N CYS A 115 -7.91 -2.06 -17.18
CA CYS A 115 -6.84 -1.14 -16.83
C CYS A 115 -7.21 0.26 -17.29
N ASN A 116 -7.71 1.08 -16.36
CA ASN A 116 -8.10 2.45 -16.62
C ASN A 116 -6.92 3.39 -16.34
N ARG A 117 -6.15 3.68 -17.39
CA ARG A 117 -4.93 4.47 -17.30
C ARG A 117 -5.21 5.96 -17.57
N ARG A 118 -4.85 6.82 -16.62
CA ARG A 118 -4.58 8.24 -16.90
C ARG A 118 -3.10 8.57 -17.05
N SER A 119 -2.21 7.62 -16.73
CA SER A 119 -0.75 7.73 -16.76
C SER A 119 -0.09 6.63 -17.63
N SER A 120 1.25 6.57 -17.69
CA SER A 120 1.99 5.60 -18.51
C SER A 120 1.98 4.18 -17.93
N GLY A 121 2.16 3.15 -18.77
CA GLY A 121 2.32 1.76 -18.32
C GLY A 121 1.75 0.71 -19.29
N THR A 122 1.94 -0.57 -18.98
CA THR A 122 1.58 -1.71 -19.83
C THR A 122 0.47 -2.55 -19.20
N CYS A 123 -0.66 -2.70 -19.89
CA CYS A 123 -1.68 -3.65 -19.46
C CYS A 123 -1.82 -4.73 -20.52
N ASN A 124 -1.58 -5.96 -20.09
CA ASN A 124 -1.74 -7.15 -20.92
C ASN A 124 -3.15 -7.67 -20.67
N ASP A 125 -4.06 -7.30 -21.57
CA ASP A 125 -5.46 -7.77 -21.60
C ASP A 125 -5.59 -9.17 -22.20
#